data_AF-A0A961VP48-F1
#
_entry.id   AF-A0A961VP48-F1
#
_cell.length_a   1.000
_cell.length_b   1.000
_cell.length_c   1.000
_cell.angle_alpha   90.00
_cell.angle_beta   90.00
_cell.angle_gamma   90.00
#
_symmetry.space_group_name_H-M   'P 1'
#
loop_
_entity.id
_entity.type
_entity.pdbx_description
1 polymer ?
#
loop_
_entity_poly.entity_id
_entity_poly.type
_entity_poly.pdbx_seq_one_letter_code
_entity_poly.pdbx_strand_id
1 'polypeptide(L)'
;RCHIACEDTSHQAITATKDGKRHFEVVDSECVGCNLCVNVCPIEDCITMVRVTAETDPHGGAPARGYRNWTQHPNNPMAKTSKLAEPAE
;
A
#
# COMPACT_ATOMS: atom_id res chain seq x y z
N ARG A 1 -1.13 -17.51 0.06
CA ARG A 1 -0.60 -16.84 1.28
C ARG A 1 -0.95 -15.35 1.26
N CYS A 2 -0.79 -14.69 0.10
CA CYS A 2 -1.21 -13.29 -0.11
C CYS A 2 -2.63 -12.97 0.39
N HIS A 3 -3.66 -13.75 0.01
CA HIS A 3 -5.03 -13.50 0.47
C HIS A 3 -5.16 -13.53 2.01
N ILE A 4 -4.71 -14.60 2.67
CA ILE A 4 -4.77 -14.71 4.14
C ILE A 4 -4.03 -13.57 4.85
N ALA A 5 -2.84 -13.19 4.35
CA ALA A 5 -2.11 -12.06 4.92
C ALA A 5 -2.88 -10.74 4.77
N CYS A 6 -3.54 -10.53 3.63
CA CYS A 6 -4.35 -9.34 3.41
C CYS A 6 -5.62 -9.34 4.29
N GLU A 7 -6.27 -10.50 4.40
CA GLU A 7 -7.54 -10.71 5.10
C GLU A 7 -7.39 -10.57 6.62
N ASP A 8 -6.49 -11.33 7.23
CA ASP A 8 -6.43 -11.45 8.69
C ASP A 8 -5.60 -10.34 9.36
N THR A 9 -4.71 -9.69 8.61
CA THR A 9 -3.68 -8.80 9.20
C THR A 9 -3.53 -7.46 8.50
N SER A 10 -4.36 -7.15 7.51
CA SER A 10 -4.22 -5.91 6.73
C SER A 10 -5.58 -5.33 6.33
N HIS A 11 -5.93 -5.32 5.04
CA HIS A 11 -6.96 -4.45 4.47
C HIS A 11 -7.96 -5.17 3.55
N GLN A 12 -8.03 -6.51 3.61
CA GLN A 12 -9.06 -7.32 2.94
C GLN A 12 -9.19 -7.07 1.41
N ALA A 13 -8.11 -6.64 0.74
CA ALA A 13 -8.11 -6.14 -0.64
C ALA A 13 -7.69 -7.20 -1.69
N ILE A 14 -7.81 -8.50 -1.39
CA ILE A 14 -7.47 -9.59 -2.32
C ILE A 14 -8.62 -10.58 -2.36
N THR A 15 -9.22 -10.78 -3.53
CA THR A 15 -10.28 -11.79 -3.74
C THR A 15 -9.72 -13.20 -3.61
N ALA A 16 -10.57 -14.17 -3.23
CA ALA A 16 -10.20 -15.60 -3.19
C ALA A 16 -10.80 -16.42 -4.36
N THR A 17 -11.72 -15.80 -5.12
CA THR A 17 -12.47 -16.43 -6.20
C THR A 17 -12.68 -15.44 -7.34
N LYS A 18 -12.54 -15.92 -8.58
CA LYS A 18 -12.93 -15.24 -9.82
C LYS A 18 -13.63 -16.25 -10.72
N ASP A 19 -14.79 -15.88 -11.27
CA ASP A 19 -15.60 -16.75 -12.15
C ASP A 19 -15.91 -18.13 -11.54
N GLY A 20 -16.21 -18.17 -10.23
CA GLY A 20 -16.49 -19.40 -9.48
C GLY A 20 -15.29 -20.32 -9.26
N LYS A 21 -14.08 -19.90 -9.64
CA LYS A 21 -12.84 -20.65 -9.47
C LYS A 21 -11.92 -19.94 -8.49
N ARG A 22 -11.11 -20.73 -7.78
CA ARG A 22 -10.09 -20.21 -6.88
C ARG A 22 -9.06 -19.37 -7.67
N HIS A 23 -9.03 -18.08 -7.41
CA HIS A 23 -8.17 -17.11 -8.06
C HIS A 23 -7.93 -15.96 -7.10
N PHE A 24 -6.70 -15.45 -7.06
CA PHE A 24 -6.33 -14.35 -6.19
C PHE A 24 -6.02 -13.12 -7.02
N GLU A 25 -6.82 -12.08 -6.85
CA GLU A 25 -6.68 -10.81 -7.57
C GLU A 25 -6.72 -9.66 -6.57
N VAL A 26 -5.80 -8.70 -6.73
CA VAL A 26 -5.77 -7.48 -5.93
C VAL A 26 -6.89 -6.56 -6.41
N VAL A 27 -7.68 -6.03 -5.48
CA VAL A 27 -8.70 -5.02 -5.77
C VAL A 27 -8.06 -3.65 -5.55
N ASP A 28 -7.67 -2.98 -6.63
CA ASP A 28 -6.87 -1.74 -6.56
C ASP A 28 -7.55 -0.63 -5.73
N SER A 29 -8.88 -0.51 -5.83
CA SER A 29 -9.67 0.45 -5.05
C SER A 29 -9.76 0.14 -3.55
N GLU A 30 -9.31 -1.03 -3.11
CA GLU A 30 -9.27 -1.41 -1.69
C GLU A 30 -7.82 -1.56 -1.19
N CYS A 31 -6.87 -1.74 -2.11
CA CYS A 31 -5.46 -1.89 -1.80
C CYS A 31 -4.84 -0.56 -1.37
N VAL A 32 -4.17 -0.56 -0.21
CA VAL A 32 -3.44 0.62 0.32
C VAL A 32 -1.93 0.55 0.12
N GLY A 33 -1.43 -0.46 -0.60
CA GLY A 33 0.00 -0.60 -0.92
C GLY A 33 0.91 -0.98 0.26
N CYS A 34 0.40 -1.70 1.27
CA CYS A 34 1.17 -2.06 2.48
C CYS A 34 2.34 -3.04 2.28
N ASN A 35 2.52 -3.60 1.07
CA ASN A 35 3.58 -4.55 0.70
C ASN A 35 3.57 -5.92 1.43
N LEU A 36 2.64 -6.18 2.35
CA LEU A 36 2.66 -7.45 3.10
C LEU A 36 2.43 -8.68 2.21
N CYS A 37 1.54 -8.58 1.21
CA CYS A 37 1.21 -9.69 0.31
C CYS A 37 2.41 -10.15 -0.54
N VAL A 38 3.25 -9.21 -1.00
CA VAL A 38 4.47 -9.47 -1.76
C VAL A 38 5.47 -10.23 -0.90
N ASN A 39 5.69 -9.78 0.34
CA ASN A 39 6.65 -10.39 1.25
C ASN A 39 6.30 -11.84 1.63
N VAL A 40 5.03 -12.22 1.65
CA VAL A 40 4.59 -13.57 2.02
C VAL A 40 4.34 -14.50 0.82
N CYS A 41 4.45 -13.98 -0.41
CA CYS A 41 4.19 -14.78 -1.61
C CYS A 41 5.33 -15.79 -1.80
N PRO A 42 5.04 -17.10 -1.91
CA PRO A 42 6.09 -18.11 -2.08
C PRO A 42 6.62 -18.21 -3.52
N ILE A 43 5.99 -17.48 -4.46
CA ILE A 43 6.36 -17.49 -5.87
C ILE A 43 7.03 -16.14 -6.16
N GLU A 44 8.27 -16.19 -6.63
CA GLU A 44 9.03 -15.02 -7.07
C GLU A 44 8.31 -14.30 -8.21
N ASP A 45 8.39 -12.97 -8.21
CA ASP A 45 7.79 -12.07 -9.22
C ASP A 45 6.29 -12.28 -9.51
N CYS A 46 5.57 -13.00 -8.64
CA CYS A 46 4.13 -13.23 -8.78
C CYS A 46 3.29 -11.96 -8.52
N ILE A 47 3.78 -11.06 -7.67
CA ILE A 47 3.11 -9.79 -7.33
C ILE A 47 4.12 -8.66 -7.54
N THR A 48 3.73 -7.63 -8.28
CA THR A 48 4.56 -6.44 -8.53
C THR A 48 3.93 -5.22 -7.87
N MET A 49 4.74 -4.43 -7.16
CA MET A 49 4.32 -3.13 -6.63
C MET A 49 4.51 -2.04 -7.68
N VAL A 50 3.46 -1.29 -7.96
CA VAL A 50 3.50 -0.15 -8.88
C VAL A 50 3.36 1.14 -8.09
N ARG A 51 4.18 2.14 -8.42
CA ARG A 51 4.08 3.45 -7.79
C ARG A 51 2.84 4.16 -8.29
N VAL A 52 1.98 4.54 -7.36
CA VAL A 52 0.77 5.31 -7.63
C VAL A 52 1.09 6.81 -7.60
N THR A 53 0.64 7.53 -8.63
CA THR A 53 0.66 8.99 -8.76
C THR A 53 -0.72 9.56 -8.44
N ALA A 54 -0.84 10.89 -8.31
CA ALA A 54 -2.15 11.51 -8.07
C ALA A 54 -3.14 11.22 -9.20
N GLU A 55 -2.62 11.06 -10.43
CA GLU A 55 -3.39 10.78 -11.64
C GLU A 55 -3.83 9.32 -11.73
N THR A 56 -3.07 8.40 -11.14
CA THR A 56 -3.32 6.94 -11.21
C THR A 56 -3.90 6.36 -9.93
N ASP A 57 -4.21 7.19 -8.94
CA ASP A 57 -4.72 6.75 -7.63
C ASP A 57 -6.20 6.33 -7.72
N PRO A 58 -6.52 5.04 -7.50
CA PRO A 58 -7.90 4.56 -7.53
C PRO A 58 -8.77 5.14 -6.40
N HIS A 59 -8.17 5.78 -5.39
CA HIS A 59 -8.84 6.38 -4.24
C HIS A 59 -9.21 7.87 -4.44
N GLY A 60 -9.04 8.40 -5.65
CA GLY A 60 -9.43 9.77 -5.98
C GLY A 60 -8.31 10.82 -5.85
N GLY A 61 -7.04 10.40 -5.85
CA GLY A 61 -5.92 11.26 -6.20
C GLY A 61 -5.68 12.42 -5.24
N ALA A 62 -5.30 12.12 -3.99
CA ALA A 62 -4.66 13.15 -3.19
C ALA A 62 -3.27 13.43 -3.78
N PRO A 63 -2.83 14.69 -3.94
CA PRO A 63 -1.49 14.97 -4.42
C PRO A 63 -0.48 14.25 -3.53
N ALA A 64 0.43 13.48 -4.13
CA ALA A 64 1.50 12.80 -3.41
C ALA A 64 2.26 13.86 -2.60
N ARG A 65 2.01 13.92 -1.29
CA ARG A 65 2.56 14.96 -0.41
C ARG A 65 4.00 14.62 -0.04
N GLY A 66 4.91 14.69 -1.00
CA GLY A 66 6.35 14.46 -0.80
C GLY A 66 6.68 13.21 0.02
N TYR A 67 7.88 13.16 0.58
CA TYR A 67 8.24 12.15 1.57
C TYR A 67 7.58 12.48 2.92
N ARG A 68 6.90 11.50 3.51
CA ARG A 68 6.34 11.58 4.87
C ARG A 68 6.76 10.38 5.67
N ASN A 69 7.14 10.59 6.92
CA ASN A 69 7.46 9.52 7.85
C ASN A 69 6.85 9.79 9.23
N TRP A 70 6.79 8.75 10.06
CA TRP A 70 6.18 8.83 11.38
C TRP A 70 6.82 9.89 12.28
N THR A 71 8.14 10.13 12.16
CA THR A 71 8.87 11.12 12.97
C THR A 71 8.42 12.57 12.73
N GLN A 72 7.70 12.83 11.64
CA GLN A 72 7.18 14.14 11.24
C GLN A 72 5.65 14.24 11.37
N HIS A 73 4.98 13.19 11.84
CA HIS A 73 3.52 13.15 11.87
C HIS A 73 2.96 14.00 13.03
N PRO A 74 1.92 14.83 12.83
CA PRO A 74 1.34 15.67 13.89
C PRO A 74 0.88 14.89 15.13
N ASN A 75 0.42 13.66 14.93
CA ASN A 75 -0.01 12.76 16.02
C ASN A 75 1.12 11.93 16.63
N ASN A 76 2.38 12.07 16.22
CA ASN A 76 3.49 11.35 16.84
C ASN A 76 3.96 12.11 18.09
N PRO A 77 3.83 11.56 19.32
CA PRO A 77 4.26 12.24 20.54
C PRO A 77 5.78 12.47 20.59
N MET A 78 6.55 11.72 19.80
CA MET A 78 7.99 11.85 19.65
C MET A 78 8.37 12.62 18.39
N ALA A 79 7.43 13.36 17.78
CA ALA A 79 7.72 14.12 16.57
C ALA A 79 8.84 15.12 16.85
N LYS A 80 9.91 15.02 16.07
CA LYS A 80 10.94 16.06 16.06
C LYS A 80 10.38 17.13 15.14
N THR A 81 10.06 18.32 15.65
CA THR A 81 9.59 19.45 14.86
C THR A 81 10.53 19.64 13.67
N SER A 82 10.11 19.21 12.48
CA SER A 82 10.96 19.24 11.31
C SER A 82 11.09 20.69 10.88
N LYS A 83 12.28 21.28 11.06
CA LYS A 83 12.72 22.36 10.19
C LYS A 83 12.56 21.83 8.76
N LEU A 84 11.75 22.51 7.93
CA LEU A 84 11.34 22.04 6.60
C LEU A 84 12.54 21.45 5.85
N ALA A 85 12.46 20.17 5.49
CA ALA A 85 13.45 19.55 4.63
C ALA A 85 13.29 20.15 3.22
N GLU A 86 14.39 20.68 2.67
CA GLU A 86 14.49 21.12 1.27
C GLU A 86 14.11 19.98 0.30
N PRO A 87 13.57 20.32 -0.88
CA PRO A 87 13.20 19.32 -1.87
C PRO A 87 14.44 18.59 -2.37
N ALA A 88 14.40 17.26 -2.37
CA ALA A 88 15.41 16.42 -3.00
C ALA A 88 15.27 16.51 -4.53
N GLU A 89 16.38 16.84 -5.19
CA GLU A 89 16.61 16.79 -6.65
C GLU A 89 16.39 15.38 -7.24
#